data_AF-A0A643BPR6-F1
#
_entry.id   AF-A0A643BPR6-F1
#
_cell.length_a   1.000
_cell.length_b   1.000
_cell.length_c   1.000
_cell.angle_alpha   90.00
_cell.angle_beta   90.00
_cell.angle_gamma   90.00
#
_symmetry.space_group_name_H-M   'P 1'
#
loop_
_entity.id
_entity.type
_entity.pdbx_description
1 polymer ?
#
loop_
_entity_poly.entity_id
_entity_poly.type
_entity_poly.pdbx_seq_one_letter_code
_entity_poly.pdbx_strand_id
1 'polypeptide(L)'
;PLQAGMMQSLRFISAEALASHPQVARQSLGGVAHNLYPLLFKASYLLEQAEVIRVLLEHWPLEEFRLEGPAPLRVRCLSFRADSLGPGQLLHVLRLAGPGELRRLEVVHNVRLHAGHVQQLLAQVGFPRLVSLTLPAKAFDAPPTSTPAPDGEDPLLTSIARELSRMTHLTELSVAFSTLTGKLQKLLGPLRTPLKVLDLGNCDLNHADMAFLANCTHAAHLEVLDLSGHCLVDLFPSTFFRLLGQAAPTLRALTLEECGLADRHSVEFPVPRDCYPEGSAYPQDELAMSKFDQQKYSAIAEDLRAVLLRAGRDDIRVSTPLFGSFDPDIEETSNELGKLLLQAFKTALENFSRALKQME
;
A
#
# COMPACT_ATOMS: atom_id res chain seq x y z
N PRO A 1 21.04 12.30 28.19
CA PRO A 1 22.45 11.96 28.50
C PRO A 1 23.36 12.38 27.34
N LEU A 2 23.85 13.62 27.38
CA LEU A 2 24.84 14.13 26.44
C LEU A 2 26.19 13.49 26.77
N GLN A 3 26.82 12.89 25.75
CA GLN A 3 28.14 12.28 25.85
C GLN A 3 29.17 13.26 26.42
N ALA A 4 29.79 12.85 27.53
CA ALA A 4 31.00 13.44 28.03
C ALA A 4 32.14 13.24 27.03
N GLY A 5 32.89 14.31 26.72
CA GLY A 5 34.27 14.17 26.24
C GLY A 5 34.71 14.90 24.98
N MET A 6 33.90 15.75 24.33
CA MET A 6 34.42 16.66 23.30
C MET A 6 34.63 18.05 23.89
N MET A 7 35.87 18.50 24.03
CA MET A 7 36.15 19.92 24.32
C MET A 7 35.55 20.75 23.20
N GLN A 8 34.41 21.40 23.47
CA GLN A 8 33.81 22.34 22.54
C GLN A 8 34.70 23.58 22.49
N SER A 9 35.13 23.97 21.28
CA SER A 9 35.90 25.20 21.12
C SER A 9 35.07 26.40 21.58
N LEU A 10 35.73 27.44 22.11
CA LEU A 10 35.06 28.71 22.47
C LEU A 10 34.22 29.25 21.30
N ARG A 11 34.68 29.07 20.06
CA ARG A 11 33.94 29.42 18.84
C ARG A 11 32.60 28.69 18.72
N PHE A 12 32.56 27.40 19.06
CA PHE A 12 31.34 26.61 19.02
C PHE A 12 30.38 27.02 20.15
N ILE A 13 30.89 27.23 21.37
CA ILE A 13 30.10 27.69 22.51
C ILE A 13 29.48 29.08 22.22
N SER A 14 30.24 30.00 21.63
CA SER A 14 29.72 31.30 21.21
C SER A 14 28.68 31.19 20.09
N ALA A 15 28.87 30.27 19.15
CA ALA A 15 27.90 30.01 18.09
C ALA A 15 26.59 29.43 18.64
N GLU A 16 26.68 28.52 19.60
CA GLU A 16 25.54 27.93 20.31
C GLU A 16 24.78 29.00 21.11
N ALA A 17 25.49 29.83 21.87
CA ALA A 17 24.88 30.94 22.62
C ALA A 17 24.16 31.95 21.72
N LEU A 18 24.74 32.30 20.57
CA LEU A 18 24.10 33.20 19.60
C LEU A 18 22.89 32.52 18.95
N ALA A 19 23.01 31.25 18.56
CA ALA A 19 21.93 30.47 17.96
C ALA A 19 20.73 30.30 18.91
N SER A 20 20.95 30.19 20.22
CA SER A 20 19.89 30.14 21.24
C SER A 20 19.05 31.43 21.34
N HIS A 21 19.45 32.54 20.69
CA HIS A 21 18.76 33.82 20.74
C HIS A 21 18.42 34.34 19.32
N PRO A 22 17.30 33.88 18.71
CA PRO A 22 17.00 34.13 17.29
C PRO A 22 16.94 35.60 16.89
N GLN A 23 16.40 36.47 17.76
CA GLN A 23 16.30 37.90 17.50
C GLN A 23 17.68 38.57 17.44
N VAL A 24 18.58 38.19 18.36
CA VAL A 24 19.95 38.71 18.42
C VAL A 24 20.76 38.18 17.26
N ALA A 25 20.63 36.89 16.94
CA ALA A 25 21.28 36.28 15.78
C ALA A 25 20.89 37.01 14.48
N ARG A 26 19.59 37.26 14.26
CA ARG A 26 19.10 37.96 13.07
C ARG A 26 19.66 39.38 12.92
N GLN A 27 19.78 40.13 14.02
CA GLN A 27 20.31 41.50 13.99
C GLN A 27 21.83 41.54 13.84
N SER A 28 22.53 40.53 14.35
CA SER A 28 24.00 40.54 14.46
C SER A 28 24.70 39.83 13.31
N LEU A 29 23.99 39.01 12.52
CA LEU A 29 24.56 38.17 11.45
C LEU A 29 25.39 38.93 10.42
N GLY A 30 24.99 40.17 10.09
CA GLY A 30 25.74 41.02 9.17
C GLY A 30 27.13 41.45 9.66
N GLY A 31 27.38 41.38 10.97
CA GLY A 31 28.68 41.67 11.58
C GLY A 31 29.52 40.44 11.93
N VAL A 32 29.00 39.23 11.70
CA VAL A 32 29.69 37.98 12.04
C VAL A 32 30.73 37.65 10.98
N ALA A 33 31.93 37.27 11.42
CA ALA A 33 32.99 36.83 10.52
C ALA A 33 32.55 35.62 9.68
N HIS A 34 32.87 35.63 8.39
CA HIS A 34 32.39 34.63 7.42
C HIS A 34 32.74 33.18 7.80
N ASN A 35 33.89 32.96 8.43
CA ASN A 35 34.34 31.64 8.88
C ASN A 35 33.53 31.06 10.05
N LEU A 36 32.63 31.84 10.65
CA LEU A 36 31.75 31.39 11.73
C LEU A 36 30.36 30.95 11.24
N TYR A 37 29.99 31.22 9.99
CA TYR A 37 28.71 30.78 9.42
C TYR A 37 28.51 29.25 9.45
N PRO A 38 29.51 28.41 9.10
CA PRO A 38 29.37 26.95 9.22
C PRO A 38 29.19 26.47 10.67
N LEU A 39 29.85 27.12 11.63
CA LEU A 39 29.74 26.82 13.06
C LEU A 39 28.35 27.22 13.58
N LEU A 40 27.85 28.39 13.20
CA LEU A 40 26.50 28.85 13.51
C LEU A 40 25.43 27.96 12.90
N PHE A 41 25.60 27.56 11.63
CA PHE A 41 24.69 26.61 10.99
C PHE A 41 24.61 25.28 11.75
N LYS A 42 25.77 24.71 12.10
CA LYS A 42 25.84 23.48 12.89
C LYS A 42 25.19 23.65 14.26
N ALA A 43 25.45 24.76 14.95
CA ALA A 43 24.88 25.03 16.27
C ALA A 43 23.36 25.24 16.21
N SER A 44 22.88 26.06 15.26
CA SER A 44 21.45 26.30 15.04
C SER A 44 20.71 25.03 14.63
N TYR A 45 21.33 24.15 13.83
CA TYR A 45 20.79 22.84 13.50
C TYR A 45 20.64 21.94 14.74
N LEU A 46 21.69 21.86 15.56
CA LEU A 46 21.68 21.05 16.79
C LEU A 46 20.70 21.57 17.86
N LEU A 47 20.47 22.89 17.89
CA LEU A 47 19.52 23.55 18.79
C LEU A 47 18.09 23.67 18.22
N GLU A 48 17.83 23.13 17.03
CA GLU A 48 16.54 23.19 16.34
C GLU A 48 16.02 24.62 16.09
N GLN A 49 16.93 25.58 15.86
CA GLN A 49 16.62 27.00 15.66
C GLN A 49 16.37 27.32 14.18
N ALA A 50 15.22 26.87 13.67
CA ALA A 50 14.78 26.99 12.28
C ALA A 50 14.89 28.42 11.71
N GLU A 51 14.42 29.43 12.46
CA GLU A 51 14.49 30.84 12.06
C GLU A 51 15.94 31.30 11.85
N VAL A 52 16.87 30.87 12.71
CA VAL A 52 18.28 31.25 12.61
C VAL A 52 18.94 30.56 11.42
N ILE A 53 18.61 29.28 11.18
CA ILE A 53 19.08 28.53 10.00
C ILE A 53 18.65 29.25 8.72
N ARG A 54 17.38 29.69 8.65
CA ARG A 54 16.85 30.39 7.49
C ARG A 54 17.60 31.70 7.24
N VAL A 55 17.78 32.53 8.28
CA VAL A 55 18.49 33.81 8.15
C VAL A 55 19.97 33.60 7.81
N LEU A 56 20.63 32.58 8.38
CA LEU A 56 22.00 32.19 8.02
C LEU A 56 22.14 31.85 6.55
N LEU A 57 21.20 31.06 6.02
CA LEU A 57 21.16 30.68 4.62
C LEU A 57 20.71 31.83 3.72
N GLU A 58 19.97 32.84 4.19
CA GLU A 58 19.70 34.06 3.41
C GLU A 58 20.96 34.94 3.28
N HIS A 59 21.76 35.02 4.35
CA HIS A 59 22.91 35.93 4.45
C HIS A 59 24.26 35.24 4.26
N TRP A 60 24.27 33.99 3.78
CA TRP A 60 25.49 33.19 3.72
C TRP A 60 26.60 33.93 2.94
N PRO A 61 27.86 33.99 3.41
CA PRO A 61 28.90 34.82 2.80
C PRO A 61 29.16 34.46 1.34
N LEU A 62 29.10 33.17 1.04
CA LEU A 62 29.22 32.61 -0.30
C LEU A 62 27.83 32.58 -0.97
N GLU A 63 27.70 33.24 -2.11
CA GLU A 63 26.44 33.35 -2.86
C GLU A 63 25.85 32.00 -3.26
N GLU A 64 26.71 31.01 -3.49
CA GLU A 64 26.37 29.62 -3.85
C GLU A 64 25.50 28.92 -2.81
N PHE A 65 25.58 29.38 -1.56
CA PHE A 65 24.88 28.81 -0.40
C PHE A 65 23.71 29.69 0.06
N ARG A 66 23.41 30.78 -0.66
CA ARG A 66 22.29 31.67 -0.32
C ARG A 66 20.95 31.10 -0.82
N LEU A 67 19.96 30.96 0.07
CA LEU A 67 18.63 30.41 -0.28
C LEU A 67 17.80 31.29 -1.24
N GLU A 68 18.02 32.61 -1.24
CA GLU A 68 17.14 33.56 -1.98
C GLU A 68 17.88 34.53 -2.92
N GLY A 69 19.17 34.32 -3.19
CA GLY A 69 19.91 35.10 -4.21
C GLY A 69 19.79 34.53 -5.63
N PRO A 70 20.13 35.29 -6.68
CA PRO A 70 20.50 34.74 -7.98
C PRO A 70 21.83 33.99 -7.85
N ALA A 71 21.83 32.91 -7.08
CA ALA A 71 22.96 32.01 -6.97
C ALA A 71 23.14 31.35 -8.35
N PRO A 72 24.37 31.29 -8.90
CA PRO A 72 24.63 30.60 -10.16
C PRO A 72 24.29 29.10 -10.09
N LEU A 73 24.19 28.55 -8.87
CA LEU A 73 23.78 27.17 -8.59
C LEU A 73 22.55 27.18 -7.68
N ARG A 74 21.44 26.58 -8.15
CA ARG A 74 20.24 26.33 -7.32
C ARG A 74 20.18 24.85 -6.96
N VAL A 75 20.14 24.55 -5.67
CA VAL A 75 19.89 23.18 -5.21
C VAL A 75 18.47 22.77 -5.60
N ARG A 76 18.35 21.71 -6.40
CA ARG A 76 17.07 21.11 -6.77
C ARG A 76 16.98 19.73 -6.14
N CYS A 77 16.13 19.60 -5.14
CA CYS A 77 15.86 18.31 -4.53
C CYS A 77 14.80 17.57 -5.35
N LEU A 78 15.23 16.62 -6.19
CA LEU A 78 14.31 15.78 -6.97
C LEU A 78 13.87 14.52 -6.19
N SER A 79 14.68 14.08 -5.23
CA SER A 79 14.43 12.91 -4.40
C SER A 79 14.88 13.19 -2.99
N PHE A 80 14.00 12.95 -2.02
CA PHE A 80 14.27 13.16 -0.61
C PHE A 80 13.91 11.91 0.18
N ARG A 81 14.89 11.38 0.93
CA ARG A 81 14.68 10.29 1.88
C ARG A 81 14.84 10.82 3.29
N ALA A 82 13.77 10.75 4.07
CA ALA A 82 13.73 11.12 5.48
C ALA A 82 14.03 9.90 6.35
N ASP A 83 15.02 10.04 7.24
CA ASP A 83 15.35 9.04 8.25
C ASP A 83 15.50 9.73 9.60
N SER A 84 14.88 9.16 10.64
CA SER A 84 15.04 9.60 12.03
C SER A 84 14.68 11.07 12.31
N LEU A 85 13.84 11.69 11.47
CA LEU A 85 13.34 13.05 11.66
C LEU A 85 12.03 13.06 12.46
N GLY A 86 11.88 14.02 13.38
CA GLY A 86 10.58 14.32 13.98
C GLY A 86 9.61 14.97 12.97
N PRO A 87 8.28 14.92 13.18
CA PRO A 87 7.30 15.48 12.23
C PRO A 87 7.52 16.97 11.91
N GLY A 88 7.86 17.78 12.91
CA GLY A 88 8.16 19.20 12.74
C GLY A 88 9.44 19.45 11.91
N GLN A 89 10.49 18.67 12.18
CA GLN A 89 11.75 18.73 11.42
C GLN A 89 11.54 18.29 9.96
N LEU A 90 10.76 17.23 9.74
CA LEU A 90 10.39 16.76 8.41
C LEU A 90 9.71 17.86 7.60
N LEU A 91 8.69 18.51 8.17
CA LEU A 91 7.99 19.63 7.54
C LEU A 91 8.95 20.79 7.21
N HIS A 92 9.84 21.12 8.14
CA HIS A 92 10.80 22.20 7.95
C HIS A 92 11.77 21.89 6.80
N VAL A 93 12.39 20.70 6.80
CA VAL A 93 13.36 20.30 5.77
C VAL A 93 12.69 20.19 4.40
N LEU A 94 11.46 19.69 4.32
CA LEU A 94 10.73 19.61 3.04
C LEU A 94 10.42 20.99 2.45
N ARG A 95 10.12 21.99 3.29
CA ARG A 95 9.96 23.37 2.81
C ARG A 95 11.28 23.93 2.27
N LEU A 96 12.40 23.64 2.93
CA LEU A 96 13.73 24.05 2.46
C LEU A 96 14.14 23.33 1.16
N ALA A 97 13.76 22.05 1.01
CA ALA A 97 14.09 21.25 -0.15
C ALA A 97 13.37 21.70 -1.43
N GLY A 98 12.30 22.49 -1.31
CA GLY A 98 11.51 22.98 -2.44
C GLY A 98 10.56 21.92 -2.99
N PRO A 99 9.34 21.78 -2.46
CA PRO A 99 8.44 20.68 -2.79
C PRO A 99 7.88 20.74 -4.24
N GLY A 100 7.97 21.90 -4.90
CA GLY A 100 7.49 22.07 -6.28
C GLY A 100 8.25 21.26 -7.34
N GLU A 101 9.50 20.88 -7.07
CA GLU A 101 10.35 20.11 -7.98
C GLU A 101 10.55 18.66 -7.52
N LEU A 102 10.09 18.33 -6.30
CA LEU A 102 10.29 17.02 -5.69
C LEU A 102 9.48 15.95 -6.44
N ARG A 103 10.15 14.88 -6.85
CA ARG A 103 9.58 13.74 -7.58
C ARG A 103 9.46 12.49 -6.72
N ARG A 104 10.35 12.31 -5.76
CA ARG A 104 10.35 11.15 -4.86
C ARG A 104 10.47 11.61 -3.41
N LEU A 105 9.54 11.18 -2.58
CA LEU A 105 9.55 11.37 -1.14
C LEU A 105 9.49 10.01 -0.45
N GLU A 106 10.57 9.63 0.22
CA GLU A 106 10.65 8.39 0.96
C GLU A 106 10.76 8.71 2.45
N VAL A 107 9.74 8.36 3.23
CA VAL A 107 9.74 8.52 4.69
C VAL A 107 9.78 7.14 5.31
N VAL A 108 10.92 6.77 5.89
CA VAL A 108 11.17 5.40 6.36
C VAL A 108 10.73 5.16 7.79
N HIS A 109 10.70 3.88 8.20
CA HIS A 109 10.12 3.37 9.45
C HIS A 109 10.58 4.07 10.76
N ASN A 110 11.76 4.70 10.79
CA ASN A 110 12.23 5.43 11.97
C ASN A 110 11.54 6.79 12.17
N VAL A 111 10.81 7.26 11.17
CA VAL A 111 10.00 8.49 11.26
C VAL A 111 8.61 8.11 11.74
N ARG A 112 8.28 8.51 12.98
CA ARG A 112 6.98 8.20 13.59
C ARG A 112 5.91 9.17 13.09
N LEU A 113 5.15 8.73 12.07
CA LEU A 113 3.95 9.44 11.60
C LEU A 113 2.68 8.70 12.01
N HIS A 114 1.60 9.46 12.14
CA HIS A 114 0.23 8.97 12.27
C HIS A 114 -0.63 9.77 11.29
N ALA A 115 -1.92 9.43 11.12
CA ALA A 115 -2.79 10.01 10.10
C ALA A 115 -2.84 11.54 10.16
N GLY A 116 -2.91 12.13 11.36
CA GLY A 116 -2.85 13.59 11.52
C GLY A 116 -1.57 14.25 10.96
N HIS A 117 -0.39 13.65 11.19
CA HIS A 117 0.87 14.17 10.64
C HIS A 117 0.93 14.04 9.11
N VAL A 118 0.45 12.91 8.57
CA VAL A 118 0.39 12.70 7.12
C VAL A 118 -0.55 13.70 6.46
N GLN A 119 -1.74 13.88 7.04
CA GLN A 119 -2.70 14.87 6.56
C GLN A 119 -2.09 16.28 6.55
N GLN A 120 -1.42 16.67 7.64
CA GLN A 120 -0.75 17.96 7.75
C GLN A 120 0.37 18.11 6.70
N LEU A 121 1.19 17.08 6.53
CA LEU A 121 2.28 17.03 5.56
C LEU A 121 1.78 17.26 4.13
N LEU A 122 0.79 16.47 3.70
CA LEU A 122 0.27 16.53 2.34
C LEU A 122 -0.45 17.86 2.08
N ALA A 123 -1.23 18.36 3.06
CA ALA A 123 -2.02 19.58 2.90
C ALA A 123 -1.19 20.87 2.97
N GLN A 124 -0.17 20.93 3.83
CA GLN A 124 0.61 22.17 4.02
C GLN A 124 1.79 22.31 3.07
N VAL A 125 2.41 21.19 2.66
CA VAL A 125 3.61 21.23 1.81
C VAL A 125 3.21 21.24 0.34
N GLY A 126 2.31 20.33 -0.07
CA GLY A 126 1.84 20.18 -1.45
C GLY A 126 2.94 19.69 -2.40
N PHE A 127 2.68 18.62 -3.14
CA PHE A 127 3.70 17.99 -4.01
C PHE A 127 3.22 17.87 -5.46
N PRO A 128 3.26 18.95 -6.26
CA PRO A 128 2.62 18.99 -7.58
C PRO A 128 3.28 18.08 -8.63
N ARG A 129 4.55 17.72 -8.44
CA ARG A 129 5.34 16.88 -9.36
C ARG A 129 5.76 15.54 -8.74
N LEU A 130 5.18 15.16 -7.61
CA LEU A 130 5.52 13.91 -6.95
C LEU A 130 5.08 12.74 -7.81
N VAL A 131 6.02 11.85 -8.08
CA VAL A 131 5.82 10.60 -8.80
C VAL A 131 5.77 9.43 -7.82
N SER A 132 6.56 9.51 -6.74
CA SER A 132 6.74 8.43 -5.79
C SER A 132 6.64 8.90 -4.36
N LEU A 133 5.81 8.21 -3.58
CA LEU A 133 5.59 8.46 -2.16
C LEU A 133 5.71 7.14 -1.38
N THR A 134 6.64 7.10 -0.43
CA THR A 134 6.71 6.06 0.59
C THR A 134 6.41 6.67 1.94
N LEU A 135 5.42 6.13 2.62
CA LEU A 135 5.06 6.49 4.00
C LEU A 135 5.52 5.39 4.96
N PRO A 136 5.87 5.75 6.21
CA PRO A 136 6.36 4.78 7.18
C PRO A 136 5.22 3.92 7.71
N ALA A 137 5.58 2.86 8.42
CA ALA A 137 4.63 2.05 9.18
C ALA A 137 3.70 2.93 10.04
N LYS A 138 2.44 2.52 10.20
CA LYS A 138 1.44 3.21 11.03
C LYS A 138 1.09 4.64 10.58
N ALA A 139 1.46 5.03 9.37
CA ALA A 139 1.18 6.36 8.83
C ALA A 139 -0.33 6.71 8.81
N PHE A 140 -1.20 5.71 8.79
CA PHE A 140 -2.66 5.88 8.76
C PHE A 140 -3.34 5.55 10.10
N ASP A 141 -2.57 5.32 11.16
CA ASP A 141 -3.12 5.11 12.50
C ASP A 141 -3.73 6.41 13.04
N ALA A 142 -4.79 6.27 13.84
CA ALA A 142 -5.43 7.40 14.46
C ALA A 142 -4.45 8.12 15.43
N PRO A 143 -4.49 9.46 15.54
CA PRO A 143 -3.69 10.18 16.53
C PRO A 143 -3.98 9.67 17.96
N PRO A 144 -3.00 9.66 18.87
CA PRO A 144 -3.19 9.14 20.24
C PRO A 144 -4.32 9.83 21.02
N THR A 145 -4.66 11.07 20.64
CA THR A 145 -5.64 11.92 21.31
C THR A 145 -7.01 11.92 20.63
N SER A 146 -7.21 11.17 19.54
CA SER A 146 -8.49 11.15 18.84
C SER A 146 -9.48 10.19 19.49
N THR A 147 -10.69 10.67 19.77
CA THR A 147 -11.83 9.82 20.10
C THR A 147 -12.31 9.08 18.85
N PRO A 148 -12.62 7.78 18.92
CA PRO A 148 -13.17 7.05 17.78
C PRO A 148 -14.47 7.72 17.31
N ALA A 149 -14.57 7.96 15.99
CA ALA A 149 -15.76 8.56 15.41
C ALA A 149 -16.96 7.61 15.58
N PRO A 150 -18.14 8.12 15.96
CA PRO A 150 -19.31 7.30 16.27
C PRO A 150 -19.84 6.51 15.06
N ASP A 151 -19.57 6.96 13.83
CA ASP A 151 -20.18 6.40 12.61
C ASP A 151 -19.20 5.61 11.73
N GLY A 152 -18.02 5.25 12.24
CA GLY A 152 -16.99 4.57 11.45
C GLY A 152 -16.36 5.44 10.35
N GLU A 153 -16.73 6.72 10.28
CA GLU A 153 -16.09 7.67 9.38
C GLU A 153 -14.68 8.01 9.85
N ASP A 154 -13.69 7.77 8.99
CA ASP A 154 -12.31 8.24 9.16
C ASP A 154 -12.13 9.55 8.35
N PRO A 155 -12.33 10.74 8.95
CA PRO A 155 -12.22 12.03 8.24
C PRO A 155 -10.77 12.37 7.89
N LEU A 156 -9.81 11.89 8.68
CA LEU A 156 -8.39 12.08 8.39
C LEU A 156 -8.01 11.32 7.13
N LEU A 157 -8.42 10.05 7.03
CA LEU A 157 -8.20 9.25 5.82
C LEU A 157 -8.88 9.88 4.60
N THR A 158 -10.12 10.37 4.73
CA THR A 158 -10.80 11.09 3.64
C THR A 158 -9.99 12.31 3.18
N SER A 159 -9.46 13.08 4.13
CA SER A 159 -8.65 14.26 3.83
C SER A 159 -7.32 13.87 3.15
N ILE A 160 -6.66 12.81 3.63
CA ILE A 160 -5.43 12.28 3.02
C ILE A 160 -5.70 11.82 1.58
N ALA A 161 -6.73 11.01 1.36
CA ALA A 161 -7.10 10.53 0.03
C ALA A 161 -7.42 11.69 -0.93
N ARG A 162 -8.05 12.76 -0.42
CA ARG A 162 -8.31 13.99 -1.18
C ARG A 162 -7.03 14.75 -1.54
N GLU A 163 -6.01 14.78 -0.69
CA GLU A 163 -4.73 15.39 -1.04
C GLU A 163 -3.94 14.53 -2.03
N LEU A 164 -3.95 13.20 -1.87
CA LEU A 164 -3.32 12.28 -2.81
C LEU A 164 -3.95 12.35 -4.21
N SER A 165 -5.28 12.47 -4.31
CA SER A 165 -5.96 12.57 -5.61
C SER A 165 -5.63 13.85 -6.40
N ARG A 166 -5.08 14.87 -5.74
CA ARG A 166 -4.58 16.10 -6.40
C ARG A 166 -3.18 15.92 -7.00
N MET A 167 -2.46 14.85 -6.64
CA MET A 167 -1.12 14.55 -7.15
C MET A 167 -1.24 13.82 -8.50
N THR A 168 -1.41 14.58 -9.57
CA THR A 168 -1.66 14.02 -10.91
C THR A 168 -0.50 13.23 -11.50
N HIS A 169 0.70 13.34 -10.94
CA HIS A 169 1.90 12.62 -11.38
C HIS A 169 2.21 11.38 -10.53
N LEU A 170 1.46 11.13 -9.45
CA LEU A 170 1.74 10.04 -8.51
C LEU A 170 1.43 8.70 -9.17
N THR A 171 2.47 7.87 -9.34
CA THR A 171 2.36 6.52 -9.93
C THR A 171 2.99 5.46 -9.04
N GLU A 172 3.73 5.83 -8.01
CA GLU A 172 4.36 4.90 -7.07
C GLU A 172 3.91 5.24 -5.64
N LEU A 173 3.30 4.27 -4.95
CA LEU A 173 2.84 4.41 -3.59
C LEU A 173 3.26 3.20 -2.75
N SER A 174 3.97 3.45 -1.66
CA SER A 174 4.29 2.44 -0.65
C SER A 174 3.77 2.90 0.71
N VAL A 175 2.98 2.03 1.33
CA VAL A 175 2.32 2.26 2.62
C VAL A 175 2.43 1.03 3.53
N ALA A 176 3.42 0.18 3.26
CA ALA A 176 3.66 -1.07 3.97
C ALA A 176 3.64 -0.88 5.50
N PHE A 177 3.20 -1.93 6.21
CA PHE A 177 3.10 -1.96 7.67
C PHE A 177 2.15 -0.89 8.25
N SER A 178 1.20 -0.41 7.45
CA SER A 178 0.07 0.41 7.93
C SER A 178 -1.21 -0.41 7.94
N THR A 179 -1.99 -0.35 9.02
CA THR A 179 -3.26 -1.07 9.11
C THR A 179 -4.31 -0.41 8.20
N LEU A 180 -4.65 -1.09 7.10
CA LEU A 180 -5.57 -0.61 6.07
C LEU A 180 -6.86 -1.44 5.98
N THR A 181 -7.15 -2.28 6.98
CA THR A 181 -8.37 -3.09 7.05
C THR A 181 -9.64 -2.27 6.81
N GLY A 182 -10.34 -2.51 5.69
CA GLY A 182 -11.56 -1.82 5.26
C GLY A 182 -11.35 -0.39 4.77
N LYS A 183 -10.10 0.04 4.56
CA LYS A 183 -9.72 1.43 4.26
C LYS A 183 -9.18 1.61 2.84
N LEU A 184 -8.85 0.53 2.14
CA LEU A 184 -8.10 0.61 0.88
C LEU A 184 -8.87 1.33 -0.22
N GLN A 185 -10.18 1.03 -0.36
CA GLN A 185 -11.05 1.71 -1.32
C GLN A 185 -11.13 3.22 -1.07
N LYS A 186 -11.18 3.64 0.20
CA LYS A 186 -11.25 5.06 0.57
C LYS A 186 -9.95 5.79 0.23
N LEU A 187 -8.82 5.12 0.43
CA LEU A 187 -7.48 5.66 0.16
C LEU A 187 -7.20 5.77 -1.35
N LEU A 188 -7.43 4.69 -2.10
CA LEU A 188 -7.02 4.58 -3.49
C LEU A 188 -8.11 4.97 -4.48
N GLY A 189 -9.39 4.74 -4.17
CA GLY A 189 -10.51 5.01 -5.08
C GLY A 189 -10.56 6.43 -5.67
N PRO A 190 -10.18 7.49 -4.92
CA PRO A 190 -10.13 8.85 -5.48
C PRO A 190 -8.96 9.14 -6.45
N LEU A 191 -7.94 8.29 -6.51
CA LEU A 191 -6.77 8.49 -7.37
C LEU A 191 -7.16 8.31 -8.84
N ARG A 192 -6.96 9.35 -9.65
CA ARG A 192 -7.27 9.29 -11.09
C ARG A 192 -6.11 8.78 -11.95
N THR A 193 -4.88 9.00 -11.48
CA THR A 193 -3.68 8.53 -12.16
C THR A 193 -3.44 7.06 -11.77
N PRO A 194 -3.38 6.13 -12.74
CA PRO A 194 -3.12 4.74 -12.42
C PRO A 194 -1.75 4.54 -11.75
N LEU A 195 -1.74 3.83 -10.63
CA LEU A 195 -0.49 3.42 -9.98
C LEU A 195 0.19 2.32 -10.79
N LYS A 196 1.51 2.40 -10.85
CA LYS A 196 2.43 1.43 -11.46
C LYS A 196 3.20 0.64 -10.42
N VAL A 197 3.54 1.27 -9.31
CA VAL A 197 4.20 0.63 -8.17
C VAL A 197 3.29 0.76 -6.97
N LEU A 198 2.89 -0.36 -6.40
CA LEU A 198 2.04 -0.41 -5.22
C LEU A 198 2.58 -1.41 -4.23
N ASP A 199 2.97 -0.91 -3.06
CA ASP A 199 3.46 -1.72 -1.96
C ASP A 199 2.48 -1.62 -0.78
N LEU A 200 1.82 -2.74 -0.54
CA LEU A 200 0.83 -2.95 0.51
C LEU A 200 1.28 -4.05 1.48
N GLY A 201 2.58 -4.33 1.60
CA GLY A 201 3.08 -5.38 2.47
C GLY A 201 2.64 -5.19 3.93
N ASN A 202 2.16 -6.26 4.58
CA ASN A 202 1.74 -6.27 5.98
C ASN A 202 0.72 -5.16 6.33
N CYS A 203 -0.32 -5.01 5.50
CA CYS A 203 -1.35 -3.97 5.66
C CYS A 203 -2.68 -4.46 6.29
N ASP A 204 -2.74 -5.70 6.75
CA ASP A 204 -3.95 -6.32 7.35
C ASP A 204 -5.19 -6.21 6.44
N LEU A 205 -5.03 -6.41 5.13
CA LEU A 205 -6.11 -6.28 4.15
C LEU A 205 -7.22 -7.33 4.40
N ASN A 206 -8.49 -6.91 4.33
CA ASN A 206 -9.65 -7.80 4.43
C ASN A 206 -10.25 -8.15 3.06
N HIS A 207 -11.35 -8.92 3.05
CA HIS A 207 -12.01 -9.33 1.79
C HIS A 207 -12.48 -8.13 0.95
N ALA A 208 -12.99 -7.07 1.57
CA ALA A 208 -13.44 -5.88 0.86
C ALA A 208 -12.27 -5.13 0.21
N ASP A 209 -11.14 -5.01 0.92
CA ASP A 209 -9.93 -4.38 0.38
C ASP A 209 -9.37 -5.17 -0.81
N MET A 210 -9.25 -6.50 -0.68
CA MET A 210 -8.78 -7.37 -1.76
C MET A 210 -9.74 -7.39 -2.95
N ALA A 211 -11.05 -7.40 -2.71
CA ALA A 211 -12.06 -7.31 -3.75
C ALA A 211 -11.99 -5.97 -4.49
N PHE A 212 -11.79 -4.86 -3.78
CA PHE A 212 -11.56 -3.56 -4.38
C PHE A 212 -10.27 -3.56 -5.21
N LEU A 213 -9.15 -4.02 -4.65
CA LEU A 213 -7.85 -4.00 -5.30
C LEU A 213 -7.88 -4.75 -6.64
N ALA A 214 -8.52 -5.92 -6.68
CA ALA A 214 -8.65 -6.74 -7.88
C ALA A 214 -9.57 -6.15 -8.96
N ASN A 215 -10.40 -5.16 -8.63
CA ASN A 215 -11.36 -4.52 -9.55
C ASN A 215 -11.08 -3.04 -9.80
N CYS A 216 -10.11 -2.43 -9.11
CA CYS A 216 -9.89 -1.00 -9.21
C CYS A 216 -9.17 -0.65 -10.52
N THR A 217 -9.26 0.62 -10.90
CA THR A 217 -8.64 1.13 -12.12
C THR A 217 -7.12 0.98 -12.15
N HIS A 218 -6.47 0.75 -11.01
CA HIS A 218 -5.01 0.58 -10.93
C HIS A 218 -4.55 -0.82 -11.36
N ALA A 219 -5.37 -1.86 -11.15
CA ALA A 219 -4.96 -3.26 -11.29
C ALA A 219 -4.30 -3.58 -12.63
N ALA A 220 -4.88 -3.13 -13.74
CA ALA A 220 -4.36 -3.38 -15.09
C ALA A 220 -3.07 -2.61 -15.44
N HIS A 221 -2.64 -1.66 -14.60
CA HIS A 221 -1.49 -0.79 -14.84
C HIS A 221 -0.32 -1.06 -13.88
N LEU A 222 -0.46 -1.99 -12.93
CA LEU A 222 0.57 -2.31 -11.95
C LEU A 222 1.75 -3.02 -12.63
N GLU A 223 2.92 -2.40 -12.54
CA GLU A 223 4.21 -2.94 -12.97
C GLU A 223 4.96 -3.63 -11.81
N VAL A 224 4.80 -3.13 -10.58
CA VAL A 224 5.40 -3.69 -9.37
C VAL A 224 4.35 -3.75 -8.27
N LEU A 225 4.14 -4.93 -7.71
CA LEU A 225 3.17 -5.17 -6.65
C LEU A 225 3.81 -5.96 -5.50
N ASP A 226 3.65 -5.46 -4.27
CA ASP A 226 3.99 -6.17 -3.05
C ASP A 226 2.72 -6.42 -2.22
N LEU A 227 2.44 -7.69 -1.94
CA LEU A 227 1.33 -8.16 -1.10
C LEU A 227 1.82 -9.05 0.05
N SER A 228 3.08 -8.92 0.43
CA SER A 228 3.70 -9.72 1.49
C SER A 228 2.91 -9.63 2.81
N GLY A 229 2.95 -10.70 3.62
CA GLY A 229 2.30 -10.76 4.93
C GLY A 229 0.79 -11.00 4.92
N HIS A 230 0.20 -11.37 3.77
CA HIS A 230 -1.21 -11.74 3.67
C HIS A 230 -1.36 -13.23 3.32
N CYS A 231 -2.25 -13.96 3.99
CA CYS A 231 -2.57 -15.35 3.63
C CYS A 231 -3.42 -15.42 2.33
N LEU A 232 -2.83 -15.06 1.19
CA LEU A 232 -3.54 -14.77 -0.07
C LEU A 232 -4.33 -15.95 -0.62
N VAL A 233 -3.70 -17.13 -0.70
CA VAL A 233 -4.33 -18.32 -1.29
C VAL A 233 -5.37 -18.92 -0.35
N ASP A 234 -5.17 -18.79 0.96
CA ASP A 234 -6.05 -19.38 1.96
C ASP A 234 -7.29 -18.50 2.26
N LEU A 235 -7.14 -17.17 2.23
CA LEU A 235 -8.21 -16.23 2.56
C LEU A 235 -8.82 -15.54 1.34
N PHE A 236 -8.06 -15.32 0.27
CA PHE A 236 -8.45 -14.48 -0.86
C PHE A 236 -8.17 -15.10 -2.24
N PRO A 237 -8.35 -16.42 -2.46
CA PRO A 237 -7.87 -17.09 -3.67
C PRO A 237 -8.41 -16.44 -4.95
N SER A 238 -9.73 -16.32 -5.07
CA SER A 238 -10.37 -15.79 -6.30
C SER A 238 -10.03 -14.32 -6.56
N THR A 239 -10.01 -13.48 -5.53
CA THR A 239 -9.68 -12.05 -5.70
C THR A 239 -8.20 -11.86 -6.01
N PHE A 240 -7.31 -12.66 -5.41
CA PHE A 240 -5.89 -12.67 -5.72
C PHE A 240 -5.61 -13.11 -7.16
N PHE A 241 -6.16 -14.24 -7.61
CA PHE A 241 -5.96 -14.71 -8.99
C PHE A 241 -6.53 -13.75 -10.04
N ARG A 242 -7.68 -13.14 -9.76
CA ARG A 242 -8.25 -12.10 -10.63
C ARG A 242 -7.35 -10.86 -10.69
N LEU A 243 -6.80 -10.40 -9.56
CA LEU A 243 -5.83 -9.30 -9.55
C LEU A 243 -4.60 -9.63 -10.40
N LEU A 244 -4.07 -10.86 -10.29
CA LEU A 244 -2.97 -11.32 -11.14
C LEU A 244 -3.37 -11.37 -12.61
N GLY A 245 -4.58 -11.84 -12.94
CA GLY A 245 -5.09 -11.84 -14.31
C GLY A 245 -5.17 -10.43 -14.90
N GLN A 246 -5.68 -9.47 -14.13
CA GLN A 246 -5.76 -8.06 -14.54
C GLN A 246 -4.37 -7.44 -14.71
N ALA A 247 -3.44 -7.69 -13.79
CA ALA A 247 -2.10 -7.10 -13.82
C ALA A 247 -1.12 -7.83 -14.76
N ALA A 248 -1.38 -9.08 -15.15
CA ALA A 248 -0.46 -9.92 -15.91
C ALA A 248 0.16 -9.25 -17.17
N PRO A 249 -0.58 -8.43 -17.96
CA PRO A 249 0.01 -7.78 -19.14
C PRO A 249 1.09 -6.72 -18.82
N THR A 250 1.06 -6.13 -17.62
CA THR A 250 1.92 -5.01 -17.23
C THR A 250 2.89 -5.35 -16.10
N LEU A 251 2.59 -6.38 -15.30
CA LEU A 251 3.36 -6.75 -14.12
C LEU A 251 4.76 -7.26 -14.48
N ARG A 252 5.77 -6.67 -13.83
CA ARG A 252 7.21 -6.98 -14.02
C ARG A 252 7.85 -7.53 -12.76
N ALA A 253 7.35 -7.17 -11.59
CA ALA A 253 7.79 -7.69 -10.31
C ALA A 253 6.60 -7.91 -9.36
N LEU A 254 6.59 -9.07 -8.72
CA LEU A 254 5.59 -9.47 -7.74
C LEU A 254 6.31 -10.03 -6.51
N THR A 255 6.09 -9.40 -5.36
CA THR A 255 6.68 -9.82 -4.08
C THR A 255 5.59 -10.43 -3.20
N LEU A 256 5.82 -11.67 -2.76
CA LEU A 256 4.89 -12.48 -1.96
C LEU A 256 5.64 -13.18 -0.82
N GLU A 257 6.21 -12.39 0.09
CA GLU A 257 6.86 -12.92 1.27
C GLU A 257 5.82 -13.20 2.36
N GLU A 258 5.99 -14.31 3.10
CA GLU A 258 5.10 -14.68 4.21
C GLU A 258 3.60 -14.79 3.82
N CYS A 259 3.31 -15.07 2.54
CA CYS A 259 1.94 -15.08 2.01
C CYS A 259 1.15 -16.39 2.27
N GLY A 260 1.66 -17.28 3.11
CA GLY A 260 1.07 -18.62 3.31
C GLY A 260 1.11 -19.50 2.06
N LEU A 261 1.98 -19.18 1.10
CA LEU A 261 2.24 -20.01 -0.08
C LEU A 261 3.02 -21.24 0.36
N ALA A 262 2.29 -22.32 0.62
CA ALA A 262 2.86 -23.66 0.71
C ALA A 262 2.65 -24.37 -0.63
N ASP A 263 3.53 -25.32 -0.97
CA ASP A 263 3.32 -26.28 -2.06
C ASP A 263 2.11 -27.16 -1.69
N ARG A 264 0.92 -26.62 -1.88
CA ARG A 264 -0.36 -27.26 -1.60
C ARG A 264 -1.04 -27.48 -2.92
N HIS A 265 -1.20 -28.74 -3.28
CA HIS A 265 -2.02 -29.13 -4.40
C HIS A 265 -3.48 -28.81 -4.04
N SER A 266 -4.03 -27.66 -4.45
CA SER A 266 -5.45 -27.36 -4.21
C SER A 266 -6.30 -27.89 -5.36
N VAL A 267 -7.45 -28.48 -5.04
CA VAL A 267 -8.47 -28.86 -6.01
C VAL A 267 -9.72 -28.07 -5.69
N GLU A 268 -10.13 -27.22 -6.62
CA GLU A 268 -11.46 -26.61 -6.60
C GLU A 268 -12.47 -27.61 -7.18
N PHE A 269 -13.60 -27.78 -6.48
CA PHE A 269 -14.69 -28.65 -6.94
C PHE A 269 -15.98 -27.84 -7.07
N PRO A 270 -16.81 -28.11 -8.08
CA PRO A 270 -18.07 -27.39 -8.23
C PRO A 270 -18.97 -27.63 -7.01
N VAL A 271 -19.54 -26.55 -6.46
CA VAL A 271 -20.54 -26.69 -5.40
C VAL A 271 -21.80 -27.34 -6.01
N PRO A 272 -22.31 -28.44 -5.43
CA PRO A 272 -23.51 -29.09 -5.94
C PRO A 272 -24.71 -28.15 -5.98
N ARG A 273 -25.50 -28.23 -7.06
CA ARG A 273 -26.65 -27.32 -7.31
C ARG A 273 -27.64 -27.31 -6.16
N ASP A 274 -27.77 -28.43 -5.48
CA ASP A 274 -28.68 -28.68 -4.38
C ASP A 274 -28.16 -28.19 -3.01
N CYS A 275 -27.00 -27.52 -2.98
CA CYS A 275 -26.58 -26.66 -1.87
C CYS A 275 -27.11 -25.22 -2.02
N TYR A 276 -27.65 -24.87 -3.19
CA TYR A 276 -28.27 -23.57 -3.46
C TYR A 276 -29.80 -23.64 -3.41
N PRO A 277 -30.49 -22.53 -3.12
CA PRO A 277 -31.95 -22.47 -3.16
C PRO A 277 -32.51 -22.82 -4.55
N GLU A 278 -33.67 -23.48 -4.61
CA GLU A 278 -34.36 -23.74 -5.88
C GLU A 278 -34.64 -22.43 -6.65
N GLY A 279 -34.32 -22.43 -7.95
CA GLY A 279 -34.50 -21.28 -8.83
C GLY A 279 -33.37 -20.23 -8.79
N SER A 280 -32.31 -20.48 -8.02
CA SER A 280 -31.14 -19.60 -8.01
C SER A 280 -30.34 -19.66 -9.32
N ALA A 281 -29.96 -18.50 -9.84
CA ALA A 281 -29.08 -18.33 -10.99
C ALA A 281 -27.69 -17.91 -10.49
N TYR A 282 -26.63 -18.39 -11.15
CA TYR A 282 -25.27 -17.97 -10.86
C TYR A 282 -24.93 -16.69 -11.66
N PRO A 283 -24.18 -15.72 -11.13
CA PRO A 283 -23.64 -15.62 -9.76
C PRO A 283 -24.70 -15.30 -8.71
N GLN A 284 -24.50 -15.83 -7.50
CA GLN A 284 -25.43 -15.69 -6.37
C GLN A 284 -25.33 -14.29 -5.75
N ASP A 285 -26.47 -13.70 -5.38
CA ASP A 285 -26.52 -12.45 -4.61
C ASP A 285 -26.40 -12.71 -3.08
N GLU A 286 -26.17 -11.66 -2.28
CA GLU A 286 -26.03 -11.78 -0.82
C GLU A 286 -27.26 -12.43 -0.15
N LEU A 287 -28.46 -12.24 -0.73
CA LEU A 287 -29.70 -12.82 -0.23
C LEU A 287 -29.79 -14.33 -0.48
N ALA A 288 -29.33 -14.82 -1.64
CA ALA A 288 -29.30 -16.24 -1.96
C ALA A 288 -28.28 -17.00 -1.11
N MET A 289 -27.17 -16.36 -0.73
CA MET A 289 -26.14 -16.92 0.15
C MET A 289 -26.63 -17.13 1.59
N SER A 290 -27.57 -16.32 2.08
CA SER A 290 -28.19 -16.53 3.40
C SER A 290 -28.98 -17.85 3.51
N LYS A 291 -29.34 -18.43 2.35
CA LYS A 291 -30.07 -19.70 2.23
C LYS A 291 -29.20 -20.84 1.71
N PHE A 292 -27.87 -20.65 1.68
CA PHE A 292 -26.92 -21.69 1.29
C PHE A 292 -26.88 -22.83 2.31
N ASP A 293 -26.94 -24.07 1.85
CA ASP A 293 -26.87 -25.26 2.71
C ASP A 293 -25.40 -25.62 3.03
N GLN A 294 -24.88 -24.96 4.07
CA GLN A 294 -23.51 -25.17 4.55
C GLN A 294 -23.26 -26.60 5.05
N GLN A 295 -24.27 -27.26 5.62
CA GLN A 295 -24.11 -28.62 6.14
C GLN A 295 -23.89 -29.61 5.00
N LYS A 296 -24.68 -29.48 3.93
CA LYS A 296 -24.58 -30.33 2.75
C LYS A 296 -23.28 -30.13 1.99
N TYR A 297 -22.84 -28.88 1.83
CA TYR A 297 -21.51 -28.59 1.30
C TYR A 297 -20.40 -29.25 2.13
N SER A 298 -20.49 -29.14 3.46
CA SER A 298 -19.48 -29.70 4.36
C SER A 298 -19.40 -31.22 4.26
N ALA A 299 -20.54 -31.93 4.18
CA ALA A 299 -20.58 -33.37 3.99
C ALA A 299 -19.88 -33.82 2.70
N ILE A 300 -20.13 -33.12 1.59
CA ILE A 300 -19.55 -33.43 0.29
C ILE A 300 -18.05 -33.12 0.25
N ALA A 301 -17.64 -32.02 0.89
CA ALA A 301 -16.23 -31.69 1.07
C ALA A 301 -15.50 -32.77 1.89
N GLU A 302 -16.14 -33.31 2.93
CA GLU A 302 -15.58 -34.42 3.72
C GLU A 302 -15.49 -35.72 2.92
N ASP A 303 -16.49 -36.06 2.13
CA ASP A 303 -16.44 -37.23 1.25
C ASP A 303 -15.29 -37.15 0.27
N LEU A 304 -15.07 -35.98 -0.35
CA LEU A 304 -13.96 -35.78 -1.29
C LEU A 304 -12.60 -35.85 -0.57
N ARG A 305 -12.49 -35.28 0.63
CA ARG A 305 -11.30 -35.43 1.48
C ARG A 305 -11.04 -36.88 1.84
N ALA A 306 -12.09 -37.65 2.16
CA ALA A 306 -11.96 -39.07 2.44
C ALA A 306 -11.48 -39.86 1.21
N VAL A 307 -11.91 -39.50 0.00
CA VAL A 307 -11.39 -40.07 -1.26
C VAL A 307 -9.90 -39.77 -1.43
N LEU A 308 -9.48 -38.51 -1.24
CA LEU A 308 -8.09 -38.10 -1.37
C LEU A 308 -7.18 -38.74 -0.32
N LEU A 309 -7.66 -38.84 0.92
CA LEU A 309 -6.97 -39.51 2.01
C LEU A 309 -6.74 -41.00 1.69
N ARG A 310 -7.76 -41.69 1.16
CA ARG A 310 -7.63 -43.09 0.70
C ARG A 310 -6.64 -43.24 -0.47
N ALA A 311 -6.47 -42.21 -1.27
CA ALA A 311 -5.50 -42.18 -2.36
C ALA A 311 -4.07 -41.79 -1.92
N GLY A 312 -3.84 -41.57 -0.61
CA GLY A 312 -2.56 -41.10 -0.10
C GLY A 312 -2.23 -39.66 -0.55
N ARG A 313 -3.27 -38.86 -0.79
CA ARG A 313 -3.19 -37.48 -1.25
C ARG A 313 -3.71 -36.49 -0.22
N ASP A 314 -3.28 -36.64 1.04
CA ASP A 314 -3.58 -35.72 2.13
C ASP A 314 -2.87 -34.35 1.96
N ASP A 315 -1.90 -34.28 1.05
CA ASP A 315 -1.31 -33.05 0.52
C ASP A 315 -2.30 -32.20 -0.28
N ILE A 316 -3.39 -32.81 -0.79
CA ILE A 316 -4.39 -32.10 -1.59
C ILE A 316 -5.42 -31.41 -0.70
N ARG A 317 -5.50 -30.07 -0.76
CA ARG A 317 -6.54 -29.30 -0.07
C ARG A 317 -7.74 -29.08 -1.00
N VAL A 318 -8.93 -29.43 -0.53
CA VAL A 318 -10.18 -29.22 -1.28
C VAL A 318 -10.92 -28.00 -0.76
N SER A 319 -11.26 -27.08 -1.65
CA SER A 319 -12.00 -25.84 -1.32
C SER A 319 -12.73 -25.30 -2.53
N THR A 320 -13.85 -24.63 -2.32
CA THR A 320 -14.56 -23.90 -3.38
C THR A 320 -14.83 -22.48 -2.93
N PRO A 321 -14.57 -21.46 -3.76
CA PRO A 321 -14.94 -20.09 -3.43
C PRO A 321 -16.47 -19.97 -3.37
N LEU A 322 -17.00 -19.76 -2.15
CA LEU A 322 -18.40 -19.44 -1.91
C LEU A 322 -18.73 -17.98 -2.25
N PHE A 323 -17.69 -17.13 -2.31
CA PHE A 323 -17.77 -15.73 -2.68
C PHE A 323 -16.80 -15.45 -3.83
N GLY A 324 -17.30 -14.89 -4.93
CA GLY A 324 -16.49 -14.51 -6.08
C GLY A 324 -17.31 -14.42 -7.34
N SER A 325 -17.17 -13.30 -8.07
CA SER A 325 -17.66 -13.16 -9.44
C SER A 325 -16.95 -14.19 -10.31
N PHE A 326 -17.71 -15.08 -10.96
CA PHE A 326 -17.27 -15.73 -12.19
C PHE A 326 -16.51 -14.71 -13.05
N ASP A 327 -15.31 -15.09 -13.47
CA ASP A 327 -14.52 -14.31 -14.42
C ASP A 327 -15.03 -14.68 -15.82
N PRO A 328 -15.79 -13.80 -16.49
CA PRO A 328 -16.29 -14.09 -17.84
C PRO A 328 -15.16 -14.17 -18.88
N ASP A 329 -13.95 -13.70 -18.57
CA ASP A 329 -12.78 -13.75 -19.45
C ASP A 329 -11.93 -15.02 -19.23
N ILE A 330 -12.18 -15.78 -18.16
CA ILE A 330 -11.68 -17.16 -18.02
C ILE A 330 -12.68 -18.07 -18.75
N GLU A 331 -12.40 -18.36 -20.02
CA GLU A 331 -13.19 -19.28 -20.88
C GLU A 331 -13.22 -20.74 -20.39
N GLU A 332 -12.93 -21.03 -19.12
CA GLU A 332 -12.77 -22.38 -18.61
C GLU A 332 -14.07 -23.03 -18.10
N THR A 333 -15.19 -22.30 -18.00
CA THR A 333 -16.48 -22.93 -17.63
C THR A 333 -17.70 -22.35 -18.36
N SER A 334 -17.99 -22.93 -19.52
CA SER A 334 -19.38 -23.16 -20.01
C SER A 334 -19.35 -23.88 -21.36
N ASN A 335 -18.47 -23.47 -22.27
CA ASN A 335 -18.37 -24.07 -23.60
C ASN A 335 -17.50 -25.33 -23.63
N GLU A 336 -16.32 -25.33 -23.01
CA GLU A 336 -15.40 -26.49 -23.00
C GLU A 336 -15.93 -27.60 -22.08
N LEU A 337 -16.28 -27.28 -20.82
CA LEU A 337 -16.84 -28.26 -19.89
C LEU A 337 -18.18 -28.82 -20.39
N GLY A 338 -19.06 -27.97 -20.94
CA GLY A 338 -20.34 -28.40 -21.51
C GLY A 338 -20.17 -29.30 -22.74
N LYS A 339 -19.24 -28.99 -23.64
CA LYS A 339 -18.92 -29.84 -24.79
C LYS A 339 -18.29 -31.16 -24.36
N LEU A 340 -17.30 -31.14 -23.46
CA LEU A 340 -16.65 -32.34 -22.94
C LEU A 340 -17.63 -33.25 -22.18
N LEU A 341 -18.50 -32.69 -21.33
CA LEU A 341 -19.52 -33.47 -20.60
C LEU A 341 -20.58 -34.04 -21.55
N LEU A 342 -21.08 -33.25 -22.50
CA LEU A 342 -22.04 -33.74 -23.50
C LEU A 342 -21.42 -34.80 -24.40
N GLN A 343 -20.15 -34.66 -24.76
CA GLN A 343 -19.43 -35.63 -25.59
C GLN A 343 -19.13 -36.92 -24.81
N ALA A 344 -18.73 -36.83 -23.54
CA ALA A 344 -18.56 -37.97 -22.66
C ALA A 344 -19.90 -38.69 -22.40
N PHE A 345 -20.97 -37.95 -22.16
CA PHE A 345 -22.32 -38.50 -21.96
C PHE A 345 -22.86 -39.17 -23.22
N LYS A 346 -22.69 -38.54 -24.39
CA LYS A 346 -23.04 -39.13 -25.69
C LYS A 346 -22.26 -40.43 -25.92
N THR A 347 -20.96 -40.43 -25.65
CA THR A 347 -20.11 -41.62 -25.79
C THR A 347 -20.56 -42.75 -24.86
N ALA A 348 -20.92 -42.42 -23.62
CA ALA A 348 -21.45 -43.39 -22.65
C ALA A 348 -22.80 -43.99 -23.11
N LEU A 349 -23.72 -43.17 -23.62
CA LEU A 349 -25.00 -43.63 -24.17
C LEU A 349 -24.83 -44.49 -25.42
N GLU A 350 -23.92 -44.13 -26.31
CA GLU A 350 -23.60 -44.93 -27.51
C GLU A 350 -23.00 -46.29 -27.14
N ASN A 351 -22.11 -46.32 -26.15
CA ASN A 351 -21.53 -47.57 -25.65
C ASN A 351 -22.58 -48.44 -24.95
N PHE A 352 -23.45 -47.85 -24.14
CA PHE A 352 -24.54 -48.55 -23.47
C PHE A 352 -25.57 -49.11 -24.46
N SER A 353 -25.95 -48.33 -25.47
CA SER A 353 -26.85 -48.77 -26.54
C SER A 353 -26.23 -49.89 -27.38
N ARG A 354 -24.93 -49.84 -27.65
CA ARG A 354 -24.20 -50.91 -28.35
C ARG A 354 -24.14 -52.19 -27.51
N ALA A 355 -23.92 -52.07 -26.20
CA ALA A 355 -23.93 -53.22 -25.29
C ALA A 355 -25.33 -53.88 -25.22
N LEU A 356 -26.40 -53.09 -25.17
CA LEU A 356 -27.78 -53.60 -25.21
C LEU A 356 -28.09 -54.36 -26.50
N LYS A 357 -27.61 -53.87 -27.67
CA LYS A 357 -27.77 -54.56 -28.96
C LYS A 357 -26.94 -55.84 -29.11
N GLN A 358 -25.95 -56.06 -28.24
CA GLN A 358 -25.16 -57.30 -28.20
C GLN A 358 -25.74 -58.33 -27.23
N MET A 359 -26.77 -57.96 -26.47
CA MET A 359 -27.48 -58.82 -25.52
C MET A 359 -28.81 -59.37 -26.07
N GLU A 360 -29.26 -58.88 -27.23
CA GLU A 360 -30.26 -59.51 -28.10
C GLU A 360 -29.54 -60.38 -29.15
#